data_AF-A0A2V9KT22-F1
#
_entry.id   AF-A0A2V9KT22-F1
#
_cell.length_a   1.000
_cell.length_b   1.000
_cell.length_c   1.000
_cell.angle_alpha   90.00
_cell.angle_beta   90.00
_cell.angle_gamma   90.00
#
_symmetry.space_group_name_H-M   'P 1'
#
loop_
_entity.id
_entity.type
_entity.pdbx_description
1 polymer ?
#
loop_
_entity_poly.entity_id
_entity_poly.type
_entity_poly.pdbx_seq_one_letter_code
_entity_poly.pdbx_strand_id
1 'polypeptide(L)'
;MNASLHLWRVLALILFCGLGLSTSKLCAVQDPAPADKSAASSPNVPQQDQRPPAPQNQKATEQKSTEQKPTDQKPGDQKPAHQKPPEQKPAEEKPGEQKPGNQPTPAQPQLQLEAPQVAPATPQTPDTGKPAAPAPAPEAQATVIESIIFRGNRRIPAATLRARIFSKPGDVYDENALERDFMALWNTGFLDDVRLEVSDGKTGKIVTFFVREKKLVRSIDYKGLSSVQTSDVLDRFKERKVGLSIQSQYDPVVIKRAEVVLQQLLAEHGRQFASVRARTRNIPPNSVALVFIVVEGPKVKVGNVRFQGNTVFSNLTLERAMKYSKPFGAPPWFYWFHKTYDKDKIDYDLEQVRSLYQDHGYFTALVKEPQIKMTDTKHRAPFFWSWGRGKRVDLTIPLEEGPQYRLGKFVIRGNKLFKQEQLALVLQMKSGDIFNLSKVRKALENYKKLYGQFG
;
A
#
# COMPACT_ATOMS: atom_id res chain seq x y z
N MET A 1 53.22 13.26 37.05
CA MET A 1 53.51 12.62 35.75
C MET A 1 52.20 12.60 34.96
N ASN A 2 51.68 13.73 34.46
CA ASN A 2 52.15 14.60 33.38
C ASN A 2 52.47 13.85 32.08
N ALA A 3 51.47 13.69 31.22
CA ALA A 3 51.59 13.67 29.75
C ALA A 3 50.19 13.65 29.10
N SER A 4 49.61 14.82 28.82
CA SER A 4 48.63 15.03 27.72
C SER A 4 48.14 16.49 27.58
N LEU A 5 48.63 17.42 28.41
CA LEU A 5 48.58 18.85 28.12
C LEU A 5 49.80 19.26 27.29
N HIS A 6 49.83 18.93 25.99
CA HIS A 6 50.85 19.53 25.10
C HIS A 6 50.47 19.75 23.64
N LEU A 7 49.25 19.43 23.20
CA LEU A 7 48.83 19.67 21.81
C LEU A 7 48.00 20.94 21.57
N TRP A 8 47.79 21.76 22.60
CA TRP A 8 46.96 22.98 22.52
C TRP A 8 47.76 24.30 22.42
N ARG A 9 49.09 24.22 22.32
CA ARG A 9 49.98 25.39 22.35
C ARG A 9 50.66 25.77 21.03
N VAL A 10 50.30 25.14 19.90
CA VAL A 10 50.97 25.39 18.60
C VAL A 10 50.09 26.07 17.55
N LEU A 11 48.79 26.34 17.82
CA LEU A 11 47.89 26.93 16.81
C LEU A 11 47.35 28.34 17.15
N ALA A 12 48.04 29.07 18.03
CA ALA A 12 47.65 30.42 18.46
C ALA A 12 48.67 31.52 18.16
N LEU A 13 49.63 31.28 17.27
CA LEU A 13 50.52 32.30 16.71
C LEU A 13 50.56 32.11 15.19
N ILE A 14 49.76 32.90 14.47
CA ILE A 14 50.03 33.56 13.17
C ILE A 14 48.76 34.38 12.89
N LEU A 15 48.67 35.46 13.64
CA LEU A 15 47.84 36.63 13.39
C LEU A 15 48.73 37.78 13.88
N PHE A 16 49.03 38.75 13.00
CA PHE A 16 49.95 39.90 13.13
C PHE A 16 51.36 39.77 12.51
N CYS A 17 51.44 40.10 11.23
CA CYS A 17 52.49 40.88 10.55
C CYS A 17 52.06 40.99 9.07
N GLY A 18 51.99 42.10 8.35
CA GLY A 18 52.28 43.52 8.55
C GLY A 18 51.85 44.22 7.24
N LEU A 19 51.47 45.49 7.34
CA LEU A 19 51.07 46.35 6.22
C LEU A 19 52.17 46.50 5.15
N GLY A 20 51.76 46.71 3.89
CA GLY A 20 52.61 47.24 2.82
C GLY A 20 51.83 47.60 1.57
N LEU A 21 51.57 48.89 1.38
CA LEU A 21 50.91 49.52 0.23
C LEU A 21 51.65 49.23 -1.10
N SER A 22 50.91 49.10 -2.22
CA SER A 22 51.29 49.70 -3.51
C SER A 22 50.13 49.70 -4.51
N THR A 23 50.24 50.58 -5.49
CA THR A 23 49.22 51.37 -6.17
C THR A 23 48.64 50.79 -7.46
N SER A 24 47.45 51.31 -7.76
CA SER A 24 46.69 51.39 -9.01
C SER A 24 47.46 51.30 -10.34
N LYS A 25 46.92 50.54 -11.32
CA LYS A 25 46.72 51.03 -12.69
C LYS A 25 45.84 50.12 -13.55
N LEU A 26 44.90 50.78 -14.25
CA LEU A 26 44.07 50.30 -15.35
C LEU A 26 44.91 49.72 -16.51
N CYS A 27 44.35 48.75 -17.24
CA CYS A 27 44.05 48.90 -18.67
C CYS A 27 43.16 47.75 -19.16
N ALA A 28 42.27 48.10 -20.09
CA ALA A 28 41.42 47.22 -20.86
C ALA A 28 42.23 46.35 -21.84
N VAL A 29 41.61 45.30 -22.42
CA VAL A 29 41.48 45.09 -23.88
C VAL A 29 41.02 43.65 -24.20
N GLN A 30 39.82 43.57 -24.79
CA GLN A 30 39.32 42.73 -25.90
C GLN A 30 39.54 41.20 -25.95
N ASP A 31 38.40 40.49 -26.07
CA ASP A 31 38.22 39.25 -26.85
C ASP A 31 38.51 39.49 -28.36
N PRO A 32 38.85 38.45 -29.15
CA PRO A 32 37.79 37.72 -29.87
C PRO A 32 38.02 36.20 -30.04
N ALA A 33 36.93 35.52 -30.42
CA ALA A 33 36.75 34.09 -30.69
C ALA A 33 37.34 33.61 -32.07
N PRO A 34 36.78 32.60 -32.78
CA PRO A 34 36.97 31.14 -32.65
C PRO A 34 37.41 30.45 -33.98
N ALA A 35 37.83 29.17 -33.95
CA ALA A 35 37.75 28.19 -35.06
C ALA A 35 38.27 26.81 -34.56
N ASP A 36 37.52 25.71 -34.56
CA ASP A 36 36.96 24.89 -35.66
C ASP A 36 37.99 23.90 -36.25
N LYS A 37 37.67 22.58 -36.20
CA LYS A 37 37.88 21.55 -37.24
C LYS A 37 37.80 20.09 -36.76
N SER A 38 37.09 19.35 -37.59
CA SER A 38 36.78 17.92 -37.60
C SER A 38 37.91 17.00 -38.08
N ALA A 39 37.72 15.69 -37.80
CA ALA A 39 37.73 14.57 -38.76
C ALA A 39 38.75 13.45 -38.53
N ALA A 40 38.22 12.21 -38.55
CA ALA A 40 38.73 10.96 -39.15
C ALA A 40 40.09 10.41 -38.62
N SER A 41 40.42 9.12 -38.58
CA SER A 41 39.97 7.90 -39.28
C SER A 41 40.70 6.70 -38.63
N SER A 42 40.07 5.51 -38.65
CA SER A 42 40.73 4.21 -38.41
C SER A 42 41.80 3.90 -39.48
N PRO A 43 42.70 2.91 -39.27
CA PRO A 43 42.42 1.54 -39.77
C PRO A 43 43.03 0.36 -38.97
N ASN A 44 42.20 -0.67 -38.75
CA ASN A 44 42.27 -2.09 -39.19
C ASN A 44 43.55 -3.00 -39.11
N VAL A 45 43.31 -4.25 -38.60
CA VAL A 45 43.90 -5.61 -38.90
C VAL A 45 45.26 -6.04 -38.25
N PRO A 46 45.62 -7.34 -37.99
CA PRO A 46 44.88 -8.65 -37.92
C PRO A 46 45.08 -9.53 -36.65
N GLN A 47 44.29 -10.61 -36.65
CA GLN A 47 44.29 -11.89 -35.92
C GLN A 47 45.55 -12.79 -36.01
N GLN A 48 45.84 -13.52 -34.92
CA GLN A 48 46.48 -14.86 -34.79
C GLN A 48 46.58 -15.14 -33.26
N ASP A 49 46.57 -16.33 -32.65
CA ASP A 49 46.36 -17.74 -33.00
C ASP A 49 46.35 -18.53 -31.64
N GLN A 50 45.82 -19.77 -31.62
CA GLN A 50 46.15 -20.88 -30.69
C GLN A 50 45.64 -20.93 -29.21
N ARG A 51 44.66 -21.84 -29.00
CA ARG A 51 44.53 -22.99 -28.04
C ARG A 51 44.76 -22.85 -26.50
N PRO A 52 44.16 -23.78 -25.70
CA PRO A 52 43.68 -23.52 -24.33
C PRO A 52 44.54 -24.17 -23.23
N PRO A 53 44.25 -23.89 -21.94
CA PRO A 53 44.59 -24.80 -20.85
C PRO A 53 43.37 -25.44 -20.16
N ALA A 54 43.61 -26.67 -19.69
CA ALA A 54 42.74 -27.60 -18.99
C ALA A 54 42.50 -27.22 -17.50
N PRO A 55 41.64 -27.94 -16.75
CA PRO A 55 41.06 -27.48 -15.49
C PRO A 55 41.90 -27.83 -14.25
N GLN A 56 41.82 -27.01 -13.21
CA GLN A 56 42.43 -27.29 -11.90
C GLN A 56 41.38 -27.59 -10.82
N ASN A 57 41.55 -28.79 -10.25
CA ASN A 57 41.38 -29.22 -8.85
C ASN A 57 40.09 -28.94 -8.08
N GLN A 58 39.35 -30.04 -7.90
CA GLN A 58 38.48 -30.32 -6.77
C GLN A 58 39.33 -30.56 -5.51
N LYS A 59 38.96 -29.93 -4.39
CA LYS A 59 39.48 -30.26 -3.06
C LYS A 59 38.39 -30.97 -2.29
N ALA A 60 38.63 -32.24 -1.98
CA ALA A 60 37.83 -33.08 -1.11
C ALA A 60 37.80 -32.49 0.31
N THR A 61 36.65 -32.58 0.97
CA THR A 61 36.53 -32.40 2.42
C THR A 61 35.85 -33.64 2.97
N GLU A 62 36.55 -34.27 3.91
CA GLU A 62 36.20 -35.53 4.56
C GLU A 62 34.90 -35.45 5.36
N GLN A 63 34.17 -36.56 5.31
CA GLN A 63 33.09 -36.91 6.22
C GLN A 63 33.68 -37.31 7.57
N LYS A 64 33.10 -36.81 8.68
CA LYS A 64 33.14 -37.53 9.95
C LYS A 64 31.77 -37.51 10.61
N SER A 65 31.30 -38.71 10.89
CA SER A 65 29.98 -39.09 11.35
C SER A 65 29.74 -38.76 12.83
N THR A 66 28.47 -38.47 13.12
CA THR A 66 27.64 -38.95 14.24
C THR A 66 28.25 -39.00 15.64
N GLU A 67 27.69 -38.18 16.54
CA GLU A 67 27.49 -38.58 17.94
C GLU A 67 26.13 -38.10 18.44
N GLN A 68 25.27 -39.05 18.80
CA GLN A 68 23.97 -38.87 19.46
C GLN A 68 24.16 -38.90 20.98
N LYS A 69 23.48 -38.01 21.70
CA LYS A 69 23.07 -38.20 23.10
C LYS A 69 21.87 -37.28 23.42
N PRO A 70 21.08 -37.55 24.47
CA PRO A 70 19.72 -38.03 24.32
C PRO A 70 18.68 -37.03 24.83
N THR A 71 17.44 -37.29 24.43
CA THR A 71 16.20 -36.66 24.90
C THR A 71 15.90 -36.99 26.36
N ASP A 72 15.82 -35.96 27.20
CA ASP A 72 15.14 -36.02 28.50
C ASP A 72 13.65 -35.69 28.31
N GLN A 73 12.81 -36.70 28.54
CA GLN A 73 11.37 -36.56 28.75
C GLN A 73 11.11 -36.55 30.26
N LYS A 74 10.43 -35.50 30.74
CA LYS A 74 9.70 -35.51 32.02
C LYS A 74 8.20 -35.33 31.75
N PRO A 75 7.32 -35.88 32.61
CA PRO A 75 5.94 -36.24 32.28
C PRO A 75 4.99 -35.06 32.31
N GLY A 76 3.87 -35.24 31.60
CA GLY A 76 2.79 -34.27 31.50
C GLY A 76 2.01 -34.08 32.79
N ASP A 77 1.77 -32.81 33.12
CA ASP A 77 0.70 -32.38 34.00
C ASP A 77 -0.58 -32.17 33.18
N GLN A 78 -1.51 -33.11 33.34
CA GLN A 78 -2.90 -32.93 32.95
C GLN A 78 -3.57 -31.99 33.94
N LYS A 79 -3.98 -30.81 33.47
CA LYS A 79 -4.93 -29.95 34.18
C LYS A 79 -6.27 -29.96 33.42
N PRO A 80 -7.39 -30.27 34.08
CA PRO A 80 -8.65 -30.58 33.41
C PRO A 80 -9.29 -29.35 32.77
N ALA A 81 -9.82 -29.56 31.57
CA ALA A 81 -10.71 -28.65 30.86
C ALA A 81 -11.97 -28.41 31.71
N HIS A 82 -12.14 -27.17 32.18
CA HIS A 82 -13.42 -26.70 32.68
C HIS A 82 -14.35 -26.43 31.50
N GLN A 83 -15.37 -27.27 31.36
CA GLN A 83 -16.54 -27.00 30.54
C GLN A 83 -17.31 -25.84 31.18
N LYS A 84 -17.47 -24.73 30.44
CA LYS A 84 -18.43 -23.68 30.80
C LYS A 84 -19.83 -24.11 30.34
N PRO A 85 -20.86 -24.07 31.20
CA PRO A 85 -22.25 -24.23 30.78
C PRO A 85 -22.69 -23.07 29.87
N PRO A 86 -23.66 -23.29 28.96
CA PRO A 86 -24.22 -22.22 28.15
C PRO A 86 -25.10 -21.31 29.01
N GLU A 87 -24.67 -20.07 29.20
CA GLU A 87 -25.42 -19.04 29.91
C GLU A 87 -26.48 -18.44 28.97
N GLN A 88 -27.74 -18.62 29.37
CA GLN A 88 -28.92 -18.08 28.70
C GLN A 88 -28.92 -16.54 28.81
N LYS A 89 -29.14 -15.85 27.68
CA LYS A 89 -29.42 -14.41 27.69
C LYS A 89 -30.84 -14.17 28.26
N PRO A 90 -31.01 -13.28 29.24
CA PRO A 90 -32.32 -12.77 29.59
C PRO A 90 -32.83 -11.84 28.49
N ALA A 91 -34.10 -11.98 28.14
CA ALA A 91 -34.83 -11.00 27.35
C ALA A 91 -34.99 -9.72 28.17
N GLU A 92 -34.61 -8.59 27.60
CA GLU A 92 -34.87 -7.27 28.17
C GLU A 92 -36.02 -6.63 27.38
N GLU A 93 -37.14 -6.47 28.08
CA GLU A 93 -38.35 -5.75 27.68
C GLU A 93 -38.04 -4.28 27.36
N LYS A 94 -38.54 -3.79 26.22
CA LYS A 94 -38.60 -2.35 25.92
C LYS A 94 -39.98 -1.81 26.30
N PRO A 95 -40.08 -0.75 27.12
CA PRO A 95 -41.33 -0.01 27.30
C PRO A 95 -41.66 0.79 26.03
N GLY A 96 -42.94 0.82 25.68
CA GLY A 96 -43.47 1.56 24.55
C GLY A 96 -43.40 3.07 24.74
N GLU A 97 -43.24 3.79 23.63
CA GLU A 97 -43.54 5.22 23.58
C GLU A 97 -44.16 5.60 22.23
N GLN A 98 -45.03 6.60 22.31
CA GLN A 98 -46.15 6.87 21.43
C GLN A 98 -45.76 7.54 20.10
N LYS A 99 -46.64 7.37 19.12
CA LYS A 99 -46.58 7.95 17.78
C LYS A 99 -47.25 9.34 17.78
N PRO A 100 -46.62 10.41 17.27
CA PRO A 100 -47.36 11.62 16.90
C PRO A 100 -47.34 11.87 15.38
N GLY A 101 -48.51 12.23 14.86
CA GLY A 101 -48.69 13.35 13.92
C GLY A 101 -48.22 13.19 12.48
N ASN A 102 -49.18 12.89 11.59
CA ASN A 102 -49.12 13.23 10.16
C ASN A 102 -49.30 14.74 9.97
N GLN A 103 -48.49 15.38 9.11
CA GLN A 103 -48.90 16.35 8.08
C GLN A 103 -47.69 16.73 7.18
N PRO A 104 -47.90 17.31 5.97
CA PRO A 104 -47.23 16.85 4.75
C PRO A 104 -46.22 17.86 4.17
N THR A 105 -45.37 17.37 3.27
CA THR A 105 -44.40 18.17 2.49
C THR A 105 -44.75 18.09 0.99
N PRO A 106 -44.59 19.18 0.21
CA PRO A 106 -45.33 19.41 -1.04
C PRO A 106 -44.70 18.81 -2.29
N ALA A 107 -45.56 18.63 -3.30
CA ALA A 107 -45.29 18.12 -4.64
C ALA A 107 -44.96 19.23 -5.65
N GLN A 108 -44.08 18.93 -6.61
CA GLN A 108 -44.03 19.45 -8.01
C GLN A 108 -43.17 18.47 -8.87
N PRO A 109 -43.22 18.47 -10.23
CA PRO A 109 -44.21 17.75 -11.04
C PRO A 109 -43.55 16.77 -12.04
N GLN A 110 -44.26 15.69 -12.41
CA GLN A 110 -43.90 14.84 -13.54
C GLN A 110 -44.82 15.13 -14.75
N LEU A 111 -44.19 15.41 -15.89
CA LEU A 111 -44.83 15.56 -17.20
C LEU A 111 -45.31 14.19 -17.71
N GLN A 112 -46.61 14.10 -18.03
CA GLN A 112 -47.24 12.97 -18.70
C GLN A 112 -47.33 13.25 -20.21
N LEU A 113 -47.08 12.22 -21.03
CA LEU A 113 -47.54 12.19 -22.41
C LEU A 113 -48.78 11.30 -22.48
N GLU A 114 -49.84 11.88 -23.02
CA GLU A 114 -51.16 11.31 -23.23
C GLU A 114 -51.20 10.47 -24.52
N ALA A 115 -51.90 9.35 -24.49
CA ALA A 115 -52.42 8.70 -25.70
C ALA A 115 -53.89 8.29 -25.44
N PRO A 116 -54.81 8.48 -26.40
CA PRO A 116 -56.25 8.48 -26.11
C PRO A 116 -56.82 7.08 -25.96
N GLN A 117 -57.71 6.92 -24.98
CA GLN A 117 -58.62 5.79 -24.82
C GLN A 117 -59.85 5.98 -25.72
N VAL A 118 -60.29 4.92 -26.40
CA VAL A 118 -61.65 4.81 -26.95
C VAL A 118 -62.31 3.57 -26.35
N ALA A 119 -63.51 3.77 -25.80
CA ALA A 119 -64.31 2.84 -25.03
C ALA A 119 -65.04 1.77 -25.90
N PRO A 120 -65.59 0.70 -25.29
CA PRO A 120 -66.10 -0.47 -26.00
C PRO A 120 -67.62 -0.40 -26.28
N ALA A 121 -68.05 -1.04 -27.36
CA ALA A 121 -69.45 -1.41 -27.60
C ALA A 121 -69.54 -2.91 -27.95
N THR A 122 -70.51 -3.59 -27.33
CA THR A 122 -70.84 -5.02 -27.45
C THR A 122 -72.21 -5.14 -28.18
N PRO A 123 -72.77 -6.34 -28.45
CA PRO A 123 -72.39 -7.40 -29.39
C PRO A 123 -73.53 -7.78 -30.38
N GLN A 124 -73.26 -8.32 -31.57
CA GLN A 124 -74.18 -9.24 -32.26
C GLN A 124 -73.43 -10.25 -33.15
N THR A 125 -73.55 -11.54 -32.82
CA THR A 125 -73.44 -12.69 -33.75
C THR A 125 -74.73 -12.78 -34.58
N PRO A 126 -74.73 -13.25 -35.85
CA PRO A 126 -74.42 -14.66 -36.11
C PRO A 126 -73.83 -15.03 -37.49
N ASP A 127 -73.21 -16.22 -37.45
CA ASP A 127 -73.27 -17.30 -38.44
C ASP A 127 -72.19 -17.50 -39.53
N THR A 128 -71.80 -18.77 -39.59
CA THR A 128 -71.10 -19.52 -40.65
C THR A 128 -69.67 -19.12 -41.04
N GLY A 129 -68.71 -19.89 -40.52
CA GLY A 129 -67.37 -19.95 -41.08
C GLY A 129 -66.32 -20.47 -40.10
N LYS A 130 -66.30 -21.78 -39.88
CA LYS A 130 -65.27 -22.56 -39.16
C LYS A 130 -63.88 -21.89 -39.11
N PRO A 131 -63.42 -21.39 -37.94
CA PRO A 131 -61.99 -21.17 -37.72
C PRO A 131 -61.34 -22.52 -37.48
N ALA A 132 -60.43 -22.89 -38.37
CA ALA A 132 -59.53 -24.02 -38.14
C ALA A 132 -58.83 -23.84 -36.79
N ALA A 133 -58.77 -24.93 -36.03
CA ALA A 133 -58.05 -25.01 -34.77
C ALA A 133 -56.61 -24.44 -34.93
N PRO A 134 -56.07 -23.76 -33.90
CA PRO A 134 -54.65 -23.43 -33.90
C PRO A 134 -53.89 -24.76 -34.00
N ALA A 135 -53.09 -24.92 -35.04
CA ALA A 135 -52.16 -26.03 -35.13
C ALA A 135 -51.28 -26.00 -33.88
N PRO A 136 -51.08 -27.14 -33.19
CA PRO A 136 -50.15 -27.20 -32.07
C PRO A 136 -48.78 -26.76 -32.58
N ALA A 137 -48.16 -25.80 -31.89
CA ALA A 137 -46.76 -25.48 -32.09
C ALA A 137 -45.98 -26.81 -32.00
N PRO A 138 -45.09 -27.12 -32.95
CA PRO A 138 -44.32 -28.36 -32.87
C PRO A 138 -43.57 -28.32 -31.53
N GLU A 139 -43.83 -29.29 -30.67
CA GLU A 139 -43.05 -29.53 -29.48
C GLU A 139 -41.60 -29.66 -29.95
N ALA A 140 -40.80 -28.61 -29.71
CA ALA A 140 -39.38 -28.63 -29.97
C ALA A 140 -38.84 -29.79 -29.13
N GLN A 141 -38.45 -30.87 -29.81
CA GLN A 141 -37.86 -32.04 -29.18
C GLN A 141 -36.75 -31.52 -28.27
N ALA A 142 -36.95 -31.68 -26.95
CA ALA A 142 -36.03 -31.15 -25.95
C ALA A 142 -34.67 -31.75 -26.25
N THR A 143 -33.78 -30.93 -26.83
CA THR A 143 -32.49 -31.44 -27.27
C THR A 143 -31.68 -31.69 -26.02
N VAL A 144 -31.19 -32.90 -25.83
CA VAL A 144 -30.42 -33.26 -24.63
C VAL A 144 -28.94 -33.06 -24.86
N ILE A 145 -28.19 -32.88 -23.78
CA ILE A 145 -26.74 -32.85 -23.81
C ILE A 145 -26.24 -34.29 -23.92
N GLU A 146 -25.65 -34.65 -25.06
CA GLU A 146 -25.10 -35.99 -25.29
C GLU A 146 -23.82 -36.20 -24.46
N SER A 147 -22.89 -35.25 -24.53
CA SER A 147 -21.66 -35.32 -23.76
C SER A 147 -21.01 -33.95 -23.55
N ILE A 148 -20.21 -33.85 -22.48
CA ILE A 148 -19.43 -32.66 -22.13
C ILE A 148 -17.94 -33.02 -22.13
N ILE A 149 -17.21 -32.39 -23.04
CA ILE A 149 -15.79 -32.66 -23.31
C ILE A 149 -14.97 -31.44 -22.93
N PHE A 150 -13.89 -31.65 -22.17
CA PHE A 150 -12.90 -30.61 -21.87
C PHE A 150 -11.63 -30.85 -22.70
N ARG A 151 -11.13 -29.80 -23.36
CA ARG A 151 -9.92 -29.82 -24.17
C ARG A 151 -8.98 -28.71 -23.70
N GLY A 152 -7.68 -29.01 -23.62
CA GLY A 152 -6.64 -28.03 -23.27
C GLY A 152 -6.25 -27.99 -21.78
N ASN A 153 -6.96 -28.73 -20.93
CA ASN A 153 -6.53 -28.97 -19.55
C ASN A 153 -5.30 -29.89 -19.52
N ARG A 154 -4.35 -29.59 -18.62
CA ARG A 154 -3.08 -30.31 -18.46
C ARG A 154 -2.85 -30.70 -17.02
N ARG A 155 -2.76 -29.72 -16.12
CA ARG A 155 -2.49 -29.96 -14.70
C ARG A 155 -3.78 -30.16 -13.92
N ILE A 156 -4.88 -29.57 -14.38
CA ILE A 156 -6.20 -29.70 -13.76
C ILE A 156 -6.93 -30.87 -14.42
N PRO A 157 -7.33 -31.92 -13.67
CA PRO A 157 -8.12 -33.01 -14.21
C PRO A 157 -9.48 -32.52 -14.74
N ALA A 158 -9.95 -33.11 -15.83
CA ALA A 158 -11.26 -32.77 -16.41
C ALA A 158 -12.42 -33.01 -15.42
N ALA A 159 -12.28 -33.99 -14.51
CA ALA A 159 -13.25 -34.23 -13.45
C ALA A 159 -13.40 -33.03 -12.49
N THR A 160 -12.31 -32.32 -12.19
CA THR A 160 -12.35 -31.12 -11.34
C THR A 160 -13.09 -29.98 -12.02
N LEU A 161 -12.88 -29.79 -13.32
CA LEU A 161 -13.63 -28.79 -14.11
C LEU A 161 -15.10 -29.16 -14.22
N ARG A 162 -15.39 -30.45 -14.48
CA ARG A 162 -16.76 -30.99 -14.53
C ARG A 162 -17.50 -30.82 -13.20
N ALA A 163 -16.82 -30.94 -12.06
CA ALA A 163 -17.43 -30.75 -10.75
C ALA A 163 -17.83 -29.29 -10.47
N ARG A 164 -17.34 -28.33 -11.26
CA ARG A 164 -17.64 -26.90 -11.07
C ARG A 164 -18.83 -26.42 -11.88
N ILE A 165 -19.11 -27.08 -13.00
CA ILE A 165 -20.28 -26.81 -13.84
C ILE A 165 -21.52 -27.50 -13.27
N PHE A 166 -22.69 -26.96 -13.59
CA PHE A 166 -23.98 -27.47 -13.17
C PHE A 166 -24.55 -28.46 -14.19
N SER A 167 -24.32 -28.25 -15.49
CA SER A 167 -24.85 -29.14 -16.54
C SER A 167 -24.15 -30.49 -16.55
N LYS A 168 -24.92 -31.55 -16.80
CA LYS A 168 -24.47 -32.93 -16.89
C LYS A 168 -24.90 -33.56 -18.22
N PRO A 169 -24.21 -34.62 -18.68
CA PRO A 169 -24.70 -35.43 -19.78
C PRO A 169 -26.09 -35.99 -19.44
N GLY A 170 -27.04 -35.84 -20.36
CA GLY A 170 -28.45 -36.21 -20.19
C GLY A 170 -29.38 -35.07 -19.79
N ASP A 171 -28.85 -33.92 -19.37
CA ASP A 171 -29.67 -32.74 -19.06
C ASP A 171 -30.26 -32.12 -20.33
N VAL A 172 -31.36 -31.37 -20.19
CA VAL A 172 -31.94 -30.58 -21.28
C VAL A 172 -30.98 -29.46 -21.66
N TYR A 173 -30.72 -29.31 -22.96
CA TYR A 173 -29.89 -28.25 -23.50
C TYR A 173 -30.56 -26.89 -23.29
N ASP A 174 -29.92 -26.05 -22.48
CA ASP A 174 -30.29 -24.65 -22.24
C ASP A 174 -29.02 -23.79 -22.37
N GLU A 175 -29.06 -22.81 -23.26
CA GLU A 175 -27.94 -21.89 -23.49
C GLU A 175 -27.65 -21.03 -22.25
N ASN A 176 -28.69 -20.64 -21.49
CA ASN A 176 -28.51 -19.89 -20.26
C ASN A 176 -27.82 -20.73 -19.18
N ALA A 177 -28.05 -22.05 -19.15
CA ALA A 177 -27.34 -22.97 -18.28
C ALA A 177 -25.86 -23.07 -18.65
N LEU A 178 -25.54 -23.12 -19.94
CA LEU A 178 -24.16 -23.13 -20.42
C LEU A 178 -23.42 -21.82 -20.13
N GLU A 179 -24.10 -20.68 -20.21
CA GLU A 179 -23.50 -19.40 -19.80
C GLU A 179 -23.19 -19.37 -18.29
N ARG A 180 -24.11 -19.87 -17.45
CA ARG A 180 -23.86 -20.02 -16.00
C ARG A 180 -22.67 -20.94 -15.73
N ASP A 181 -22.54 -22.03 -16.47
CA ASP A 181 -21.42 -22.96 -16.37
C ASP A 181 -20.11 -22.33 -16.81
N PHE A 182 -20.13 -21.57 -17.90
CA PHE A 182 -18.99 -20.77 -18.34
C PHE A 182 -18.55 -19.80 -17.23
N MET A 183 -19.48 -19.04 -16.65
CA MET A 183 -19.18 -18.11 -15.57
C MET A 183 -18.70 -18.83 -14.30
N ALA A 184 -19.24 -20.02 -13.99
CA ALA A 184 -18.80 -20.83 -12.86
C ALA A 184 -17.34 -21.30 -13.02
N LEU A 185 -16.94 -21.67 -14.24
CA LEU A 185 -15.56 -22.00 -14.59
C LEU A 185 -14.66 -20.77 -14.55
N TRP A 186 -15.09 -19.64 -15.12
CA TRP A 186 -14.33 -18.39 -15.14
C TRP A 186 -14.02 -17.89 -13.72
N ASN A 187 -15.03 -17.94 -12.84
CA ASN A 187 -14.93 -17.51 -11.44
C ASN A 187 -14.06 -18.43 -10.57
N THR A 188 -13.60 -19.58 -11.07
CA THR A 188 -12.57 -20.36 -10.37
C THR A 188 -11.22 -19.64 -10.32
N GLY A 189 -10.96 -18.73 -11.28
CA GLY A 189 -9.68 -18.06 -11.44
C GLY A 189 -8.56 -18.95 -11.98
N PHE A 190 -8.79 -20.26 -12.20
CA PHE A 190 -7.75 -21.19 -12.65
C PHE A 190 -7.42 -21.08 -14.13
N LEU A 191 -8.34 -20.50 -14.91
CA LEU A 191 -8.31 -20.48 -16.36
C LEU A 191 -7.97 -19.07 -16.86
N ASP A 192 -7.13 -19.03 -17.90
CA ASP A 192 -6.74 -17.82 -18.62
C ASP A 192 -7.71 -17.52 -19.76
N ASP A 193 -8.22 -18.57 -20.40
CA ASP A 193 -9.10 -18.50 -21.55
C ASP A 193 -10.05 -19.70 -21.53
N VAL A 194 -11.31 -19.44 -21.86
CA VAL A 194 -12.36 -20.45 -21.93
C VAL A 194 -13.16 -20.15 -23.20
N ARG A 195 -13.30 -21.14 -24.07
CA ARG A 195 -14.15 -21.07 -25.26
C ARG A 195 -15.13 -22.23 -25.22
N LEU A 196 -16.39 -21.91 -25.44
CA LEU A 196 -17.49 -22.86 -25.53
C LEU A 196 -17.80 -23.10 -27.01
N GLU A 197 -17.80 -24.34 -27.44
CA GLU A 197 -18.27 -24.75 -28.77
C GLU A 197 -19.32 -25.84 -28.61
N VAL A 198 -20.44 -25.68 -29.31
CA VAL A 198 -21.54 -26.64 -29.33
C VAL A 198 -21.60 -27.23 -30.73
N SER A 199 -21.67 -28.56 -30.82
CA SER A 199 -21.80 -29.29 -32.08
C SER A 199 -22.95 -30.28 -32.01
N ASP A 200 -23.55 -30.56 -33.16
CA ASP A 200 -24.59 -31.58 -33.27
C ASP A 200 -23.99 -32.99 -33.23
N GLY A 201 -24.46 -33.79 -32.27
CA GLY A 201 -24.13 -35.20 -32.12
C GLY A 201 -25.17 -36.12 -32.77
N LYS A 202 -25.09 -37.42 -32.49
CA LYS A 202 -26.02 -38.40 -33.07
C LYS A 202 -27.36 -38.44 -32.34
N THR A 203 -27.35 -38.11 -31.05
CA THR A 203 -28.51 -38.21 -30.16
C THR A 203 -28.81 -36.92 -29.40
N GLY A 204 -27.93 -35.92 -29.47
CA GLY A 204 -28.10 -34.63 -28.81
C GLY A 204 -27.00 -33.62 -29.16
N LYS A 205 -26.84 -32.58 -28.34
CA LYS A 205 -25.73 -31.61 -28.49
C LYS A 205 -24.47 -32.10 -27.76
N ILE A 206 -23.32 -31.94 -28.39
CA ILE A 206 -22.00 -32.16 -27.77
C ILE A 206 -21.43 -30.80 -27.39
N VAL A 207 -21.18 -30.61 -26.09
CA VAL A 207 -20.63 -29.37 -25.55
C VAL A 207 -19.13 -29.55 -25.31
N THR A 208 -18.32 -28.78 -26.02
CA THR A 208 -16.87 -28.81 -25.90
C THR A 208 -16.35 -27.52 -25.29
N PHE A 209 -15.71 -27.63 -24.13
CA PHE A 209 -15.00 -26.54 -23.48
C PHE A 209 -13.51 -26.59 -23.84
N PHE A 210 -13.06 -25.61 -24.62
CA PHE A 210 -11.64 -25.37 -24.85
C PHE A 210 -11.12 -24.44 -23.76
N VAL A 211 -10.24 -24.96 -22.91
CA VAL A 211 -9.71 -24.24 -21.75
C VAL A 211 -8.20 -24.05 -21.86
N ARG A 212 -7.72 -22.89 -21.45
CA ARG A 212 -6.29 -22.60 -21.24
C ARG A 212 -6.07 -22.33 -19.77
N GLU A 213 -5.27 -23.16 -19.09
CA GLU A 213 -4.93 -22.96 -17.69
C GLU A 213 -4.04 -21.73 -17.49
N LYS A 214 -4.26 -20.95 -16.42
CA LYS A 214 -3.35 -19.87 -16.05
C LYS A 214 -1.95 -20.41 -15.78
N LYS A 215 -0.95 -19.66 -16.23
CA LYS A 215 0.46 -19.94 -15.96
C LYS A 215 0.73 -19.82 -14.47
N LEU A 216 1.69 -20.57 -13.95
CA LEU A 216 2.15 -20.43 -12.57
C LEU A 216 3.46 -19.64 -12.48
N VAL A 217 3.61 -18.86 -11.41
CA VAL A 217 4.84 -18.14 -11.10
C VAL A 217 5.84 -19.11 -10.49
N ARG A 218 6.92 -19.42 -11.20
CA ARG A 218 7.93 -20.39 -10.74
C ARG A 218 9.09 -19.75 -9.97
N SER A 219 9.49 -18.54 -10.36
CA SER A 219 10.49 -17.74 -9.65
C SER A 219 10.14 -16.27 -9.71
N ILE A 220 10.61 -15.53 -8.70
CA ILE A 220 10.49 -14.08 -8.61
C ILE A 220 11.88 -13.53 -8.33
N ASP A 221 12.44 -12.81 -9.31
CA ASP A 221 13.76 -12.21 -9.22
C ASP A 221 13.64 -10.68 -9.19
N TYR A 222 14.52 -10.04 -8.41
CA TYR A 222 14.58 -8.58 -8.31
C TYR A 222 15.94 -8.10 -8.82
N LYS A 223 15.95 -7.29 -9.88
CA LYS A 223 17.16 -6.73 -10.48
C LYS A 223 17.22 -5.23 -10.21
N GLY A 224 18.38 -4.74 -9.76
CA GLY A 224 18.56 -3.32 -9.43
C GLY A 224 18.01 -2.91 -8.08
N LEU A 225 17.60 -3.87 -7.24
CA LEU A 225 17.25 -3.65 -5.85
C LEU A 225 18.52 -3.66 -4.99
N SER A 226 18.83 -2.54 -4.35
CA SER A 226 20.04 -2.32 -3.55
C SER A 226 19.77 -1.57 -2.25
N SER A 227 18.74 -0.72 -2.21
CA SER A 227 18.37 0.07 -1.02
C SER A 227 17.53 -0.71 0.00
N VAL A 228 16.93 -1.84 -0.39
CA VAL A 228 16.00 -2.64 0.43
C VAL A 228 16.31 -4.11 0.26
N GLN A 229 16.13 -4.93 1.31
CA GLN A 229 16.36 -6.37 1.23
C GLN A 229 15.15 -7.10 0.64
N THR A 230 15.38 -8.24 0.00
CA THR A 230 14.30 -9.07 -0.55
C THR A 230 13.31 -9.53 0.53
N SER A 231 13.77 -9.75 1.77
CA SER A 231 12.90 -10.06 2.92
C SER A 231 11.86 -8.98 3.16
N ASP A 232 12.29 -7.72 3.17
CA ASP A 232 11.42 -6.56 3.43
C ASP A 232 10.35 -6.44 2.33
N VAL A 233 10.72 -6.74 1.08
CA VAL A 233 9.76 -6.77 -0.04
C VAL A 233 8.69 -7.85 0.18
N LEU A 234 9.10 -9.06 0.56
CA LEU A 234 8.17 -10.16 0.80
C LEU A 234 7.22 -9.86 1.97
N ASP A 235 7.73 -9.25 3.04
CA ASP A 235 6.92 -8.89 4.19
C ASP A 235 5.93 -7.78 3.85
N ARG A 236 6.34 -6.80 3.03
CA ARG A 236 5.42 -5.77 2.53
C ARG A 236 4.36 -6.31 1.59
N PHE A 237 4.69 -7.30 0.77
CA PHE A 237 3.68 -7.97 -0.08
C PHE A 237 2.64 -8.72 0.75
N LYS A 238 3.04 -9.33 1.88
CA LYS A 238 2.12 -9.95 2.83
C LYS A 238 1.25 -8.91 3.53
N GLU A 239 1.86 -7.84 4.04
CA GLU A 239 1.15 -6.77 4.77
C GLU A 239 0.10 -6.09 3.89
N ARG A 240 0.44 -5.79 2.63
CA ARG A 240 -0.47 -5.18 1.65
C ARG A 240 -1.39 -6.18 0.95
N LYS A 241 -1.33 -7.47 1.33
CA LYS A 241 -2.14 -8.57 0.79
C LYS A 241 -2.15 -8.59 -0.75
N VAL A 242 -0.97 -8.51 -1.36
CA VAL A 242 -0.84 -8.49 -2.82
C VAL A 242 -1.22 -9.85 -3.43
N GLY A 243 -0.96 -10.95 -2.72
CA GLY A 243 -1.28 -12.31 -3.19
C GLY A 243 -0.24 -12.89 -4.16
N LEU A 244 0.95 -12.27 -4.26
CA LEU A 244 2.03 -12.75 -5.11
C LEU A 244 3.00 -13.62 -4.30
N SER A 245 3.09 -14.90 -4.66
CA SER A 245 4.04 -15.85 -4.06
C SER A 245 4.60 -16.81 -5.11
N ILE A 246 5.65 -17.54 -4.74
CA ILE A 246 6.13 -18.66 -5.56
C ILE A 246 4.99 -19.70 -5.63
N GLN A 247 4.79 -20.30 -6.80
CA GLN A 247 3.70 -21.22 -7.16
C GLN A 247 2.29 -20.60 -7.25
N SER A 248 2.14 -19.29 -7.03
CA SER A 248 0.86 -18.62 -7.27
C SER A 248 0.50 -18.56 -8.76
N GLN A 249 -0.78 -18.35 -9.06
CA GLN A 249 -1.27 -18.16 -10.42
C GLN A 249 -0.81 -16.81 -10.96
N TYR A 250 -0.42 -16.79 -12.23
CA TYR A 250 -0.05 -15.58 -12.93
C TYR A 250 -1.29 -14.72 -13.17
N ASP A 251 -1.30 -13.54 -12.55
CA ASP A 251 -2.31 -12.51 -12.77
C ASP A 251 -1.60 -11.16 -13.04
N PRO A 252 -1.80 -10.56 -14.23
CA PRO A 252 -1.20 -9.27 -14.55
C PRO A 252 -1.66 -8.13 -13.61
N VAL A 253 -2.87 -8.20 -13.06
CA VAL A 253 -3.39 -7.18 -12.12
C VAL A 253 -2.63 -7.25 -10.80
N VAL A 254 -2.41 -8.45 -10.29
CA VAL A 254 -1.60 -8.68 -9.07
C VAL A 254 -0.17 -8.21 -9.28
N ILE A 255 0.43 -8.48 -10.45
CA ILE A 255 1.80 -8.03 -10.76
C ILE A 255 1.87 -6.50 -10.82
N LYS A 256 0.89 -5.83 -11.42
CA LYS A 256 0.82 -4.36 -11.44
C LYS A 256 0.70 -3.78 -10.04
N ARG A 257 -0.13 -4.39 -9.19
CA ARG A 257 -0.21 -4.01 -7.78
C ARG A 257 1.13 -4.22 -7.05
N ALA A 258 1.83 -5.32 -7.33
CA ALA A 258 3.17 -5.58 -6.79
C ALA A 258 4.19 -4.52 -7.22
N GLU A 259 4.15 -4.07 -8.49
CA GLU A 259 4.99 -2.96 -8.97
C GLU A 259 4.76 -1.68 -8.15
N VAL A 260 3.50 -1.30 -7.92
CA VAL A 260 3.13 -0.11 -7.14
C VAL A 260 3.56 -0.24 -5.70
N VAL A 261 3.32 -1.39 -5.06
CA VAL A 261 3.73 -1.62 -3.67
C VAL A 261 5.25 -1.57 -3.53
N LEU A 262 5.99 -2.15 -4.48
CA LEU A 262 7.46 -2.07 -4.47
C LEU A 262 7.96 -0.63 -4.67
N GLN A 263 7.30 0.14 -5.55
CA GLN A 263 7.59 1.56 -5.74
C GLN A 263 7.31 2.38 -4.47
N GLN A 264 6.20 2.11 -3.78
CA GLN A 264 5.85 2.75 -2.50
C GLN A 264 6.88 2.41 -1.42
N LEU A 265 7.25 1.14 -1.28
CA LEU A 265 8.29 0.72 -0.35
C LEU A 265 9.61 1.45 -0.59
N LEU A 266 10.03 1.58 -1.84
CA LEU A 266 11.22 2.35 -2.21
C LEU A 266 11.05 3.84 -1.88
N ALA A 267 9.86 4.41 -2.12
CA ALA A 267 9.56 5.80 -1.78
C ALA A 267 9.62 6.08 -0.28
N GLU A 268 9.15 5.17 0.58
CA GLU A 268 9.29 5.23 2.05
C GLU A 268 10.77 5.22 2.49
N HIS A 269 11.63 4.55 1.71
CA HIS A 269 13.09 4.58 1.85
C HIS A 269 13.77 5.76 1.12
N GLY A 270 12.98 6.77 0.71
CA GLY A 270 13.41 8.01 0.05
C GLY A 270 13.81 7.91 -1.39
N ARG A 271 13.40 6.85 -2.07
CA ARG A 271 13.57 6.67 -3.50
C ARG A 271 12.26 6.98 -4.20
N GLN A 272 11.78 8.21 -4.06
CA GLN A 272 10.50 8.65 -4.65
C GLN A 272 10.47 8.55 -6.19
N PHE A 273 11.64 8.68 -6.82
CA PHE A 273 11.80 8.57 -8.27
C PHE A 273 12.07 7.14 -8.72
N ALA A 274 11.83 6.14 -7.86
CA ALA A 274 11.98 4.75 -8.23
C ALA A 274 10.96 4.39 -9.33
N SER A 275 11.42 3.65 -10.32
CA SER A 275 10.61 3.06 -11.38
C SER A 275 10.76 1.55 -11.34
N VAL A 276 9.64 0.84 -11.28
CA VAL A 276 9.60 -0.62 -11.23
C VAL A 276 8.87 -1.13 -12.47
N ARG A 277 9.48 -2.09 -13.16
CA ARG A 277 8.90 -2.75 -14.34
C ARG A 277 9.03 -4.26 -14.19
N ALA A 278 7.91 -4.97 -14.22
CA ALA A 278 7.90 -6.42 -14.28
C ALA A 278 8.13 -6.89 -15.72
N ARG A 279 9.06 -7.84 -15.89
CA ARG A 279 9.26 -8.61 -17.12
C ARG A 279 8.93 -10.06 -16.86
N THR A 280 8.21 -10.65 -17.79
CA THR A 280 7.76 -12.04 -17.74
C THR A 280 8.60 -12.83 -18.73
N ARG A 281 9.13 -13.99 -18.31
CA ARG A 281 9.76 -14.98 -19.20
C ARG A 281 9.00 -16.29 -19.11
N ASN A 282 8.55 -16.81 -20.25
CA ASN A 282 7.85 -18.09 -20.28
C ASN A 282 8.85 -19.23 -20.08
N ILE A 283 8.53 -20.14 -19.17
CA ILE A 283 9.28 -21.37 -18.92
C ILE A 283 8.33 -22.54 -19.24
N PRO A 284 8.64 -23.36 -20.25
CA PRO A 284 7.87 -24.58 -20.53
C PRO A 284 7.84 -25.50 -19.30
N PRO A 285 6.72 -26.20 -19.00
CA PRO A 285 5.55 -26.42 -19.87
C PRO A 285 4.39 -25.41 -19.76
N ASN A 286 4.12 -24.79 -18.59
CA ASN A 286 3.09 -23.74 -18.42
C ASN A 286 3.43 -22.83 -17.22
N SER A 287 4.65 -22.30 -17.18
CA SER A 287 5.14 -21.49 -16.07
C SER A 287 5.78 -20.20 -16.54
N VAL A 288 5.95 -19.27 -15.61
CA VAL A 288 6.52 -17.94 -15.83
C VAL A 288 7.58 -17.67 -14.77
N ALA A 289 8.74 -17.16 -15.19
CA ALA A 289 9.65 -16.44 -14.31
C ALA A 289 9.32 -14.94 -14.37
N LEU A 290 9.10 -14.35 -13.20
CA LEU A 290 8.88 -12.92 -13.02
C LEU A 290 10.19 -12.25 -12.62
N VAL A 291 10.59 -11.23 -13.37
CA VAL A 291 11.76 -10.42 -13.06
C VAL A 291 11.31 -8.98 -12.89
N PHE A 292 11.38 -8.46 -11.67
CA PHE A 292 11.17 -7.05 -11.38
C PHE A 292 12.48 -6.30 -11.67
N ILE A 293 12.45 -5.44 -12.69
CA ILE A 293 13.54 -4.51 -13.00
C ILE A 293 13.25 -3.22 -12.25
N VAL A 294 14.09 -2.92 -11.26
CA VAL A 294 13.99 -1.78 -10.38
C VAL A 294 15.07 -0.77 -10.75
N VAL A 295 14.65 0.46 -11.02
CA VAL A 295 15.51 1.62 -11.16
C VAL A 295 15.20 2.54 -9.99
N GLU A 296 16.00 2.52 -8.93
CA GLU A 296 15.69 3.23 -7.68
C GLU A 296 15.75 4.76 -7.81
N GLY A 297 16.61 5.27 -8.70
CA GLY A 297 16.84 6.70 -8.83
C GLY A 297 17.57 7.33 -7.63
N PRO A 298 17.70 8.68 -7.63
CA PRO A 298 18.44 9.40 -6.60
C PRO A 298 17.73 9.37 -5.25
N LYS A 299 18.50 9.32 -4.17
CA LYS A 299 17.97 9.40 -2.81
C LYS A 299 17.51 10.83 -2.52
N VAL A 300 16.30 10.96 -1.99
CA VAL A 300 15.70 12.23 -1.58
C VAL A 300 15.83 12.40 -0.07
N LYS A 301 16.52 13.46 0.34
CA LYS A 301 16.71 13.81 1.75
C LYS A 301 15.80 14.97 2.14
N VAL A 302 15.34 14.97 3.40
CA VAL A 302 14.68 16.15 3.96
C VAL A 302 15.72 17.25 4.15
N GLY A 303 15.42 18.43 3.64
CA GLY A 303 16.23 19.64 3.72
C GLY A 303 15.81 20.51 4.87
N ASN A 304 15.57 21.78 4.56
CA ASN A 304 15.07 22.74 5.54
C ASN A 304 13.56 22.59 5.68
N VAL A 305 13.08 22.62 6.92
CA VAL A 305 11.66 22.71 7.24
C VAL A 305 11.38 24.14 7.66
N ARG A 306 10.34 24.76 7.11
CA ARG A 306 9.91 26.09 7.47
C ARG A 306 8.42 26.07 7.76
N PHE A 307 8.03 26.70 8.85
CA PHE A 307 6.62 26.91 9.18
C PHE A 307 6.23 28.33 8.75
N GLN A 308 5.01 28.48 8.26
CA GLN A 308 4.41 29.76 7.87
C GLN A 308 3.12 29.95 8.65
N GLY A 309 2.91 31.14 9.21
CA GLY A 309 1.72 31.45 10.01
C GLY A 309 1.86 31.13 11.50
N ASN A 310 3.02 30.68 11.95
CA ASN A 310 3.31 30.54 13.38
C ASN A 310 3.73 31.88 13.99
N THR A 311 3.05 32.27 15.07
CA THR A 311 3.34 33.47 15.87
C THR A 311 3.57 33.12 17.34
N VAL A 312 2.95 32.04 17.82
CA VAL A 312 3.02 31.61 19.23
C VAL A 312 4.29 30.80 19.50
N PHE A 313 4.67 29.91 18.59
CA PHE A 313 5.86 29.07 18.74
C PHE A 313 6.91 29.38 17.66
N SER A 314 8.17 29.36 18.07
CA SER A 314 9.29 29.48 17.13
C SER A 314 9.39 28.26 16.20
N ASN A 315 9.94 28.45 14.99
CA ASN A 315 10.19 27.36 14.04
C ASN A 315 10.97 26.20 14.69
N LEU A 316 11.97 26.53 15.51
CA LEU A 316 12.80 25.55 16.19
C LEU A 316 12.02 24.72 17.22
N THR A 317 11.04 25.31 17.90
CA THR A 317 10.15 24.58 18.81
C THR A 317 9.29 23.58 18.05
N LEU A 318 8.74 24.00 16.90
CA LEU A 318 7.92 23.14 16.04
C LEU A 318 8.76 21.99 15.43
N GLU A 319 9.96 22.29 14.94
CA GLU A 319 10.91 21.29 14.44
C GLU A 319 11.33 20.28 15.52
N ARG A 320 11.47 20.72 16.78
CA ARG A 320 11.79 19.82 17.89
C ARG A 320 10.65 18.87 18.24
N ALA A 321 9.40 19.29 18.02
CA ALA A 321 8.20 18.49 18.27
C ALA A 321 8.00 17.37 17.25
N MET A 322 8.46 17.58 16.00
CA MET A 322 8.54 16.52 15.00
C MET A 322 9.43 15.37 15.51
N LYS A 323 9.18 14.11 15.16
CA LYS A 323 9.95 12.95 15.63
C LYS A 323 10.84 12.36 14.53
N TYR A 324 10.33 12.27 13.30
CA TYR A 324 10.89 11.46 12.23
C TYR A 324 11.49 12.24 11.06
N SER A 325 11.18 13.51 10.88
CA SER A 325 11.52 14.32 9.71
C SER A 325 12.10 15.67 10.10
N LYS A 326 12.86 15.67 11.21
CA LYS A 326 13.62 16.83 11.66
C LYS A 326 14.63 17.28 10.59
N PRO A 327 14.74 18.60 10.34
CA PRO A 327 15.82 19.13 9.54
C PRO A 327 17.17 18.86 10.22
N PHE A 328 18.23 18.99 9.44
CA PHE A 328 19.61 18.80 9.87
C PHE A 328 19.94 19.67 11.11
N GLY A 329 20.21 19.03 12.26
CA GLY A 329 20.47 19.74 13.51
C GLY A 329 20.91 18.86 14.71
N ALA A 330 21.55 17.72 14.45
CA ALA A 330 22.28 16.98 15.48
C ALA A 330 23.74 17.48 15.54
N PRO A 331 24.45 17.40 16.68
CA PRO A 331 25.80 17.93 16.81
C PRO A 331 26.75 17.39 15.72
N PRO A 332 27.81 18.14 15.34
CA PRO A 332 28.75 17.73 14.28
C PRO A 332 29.51 16.41 14.50
N TRP A 333 29.32 15.69 15.60
CA TRP A 333 29.85 14.34 15.80
C TRP A 333 28.85 13.22 15.46
N PHE A 334 27.60 13.56 15.13
CA PHE A 334 26.51 12.61 14.88
C PHE A 334 26.01 12.70 13.42
N TYR A 335 26.94 12.59 12.47
CA TYR A 335 26.69 12.77 11.02
C TYR A 335 25.89 11.66 10.32
N TRP A 336 25.37 10.67 11.06
CA TRP A 336 24.65 9.53 10.48
C TRP A 336 23.12 9.71 10.37
N PHE A 337 22.57 10.85 10.82
CA PHE A 337 21.12 11.04 11.02
C PHE A 337 20.42 11.83 9.92
N HIS A 338 20.98 11.90 8.71
CA HIS A 338 20.26 12.53 7.60
C HIS A 338 19.00 11.73 7.28
N LYS A 339 17.87 12.20 7.82
CA LYS A 339 16.59 11.53 7.68
C LYS A 339 16.11 11.67 6.24
N THR A 340 15.67 10.54 5.75
CA THR A 340 15.26 10.36 4.37
C THR A 340 13.85 10.90 4.22
N TYR A 341 13.50 11.48 3.06
CA TYR A 341 12.13 11.93 2.86
C TYR A 341 11.21 10.71 2.79
N ASP A 342 10.18 10.72 3.62
CA ASP A 342 9.15 9.71 3.67
C ASP A 342 7.84 10.43 4.03
N LYS A 343 6.83 10.28 3.19
CA LYS A 343 5.56 11.00 3.32
C LYS A 343 4.85 10.61 4.63
N ASP A 344 4.81 9.33 4.96
CA ASP A 344 4.07 8.84 6.13
C ASP A 344 4.71 9.35 7.44
N LYS A 345 6.04 9.46 7.47
CA LYS A 345 6.79 10.05 8.59
C LYS A 345 6.54 11.55 8.74
N ILE A 346 6.39 12.26 7.63
CA ILE A 346 6.06 13.69 7.61
C ILE A 346 4.66 13.88 8.16
N ASP A 347 3.68 13.13 7.67
CA ASP A 347 2.28 13.22 8.10
C ASP A 347 2.15 12.95 9.60
N TYR A 348 2.87 11.94 10.12
CA TYR A 348 2.96 11.69 11.57
C TYR A 348 3.50 12.91 12.34
N ASP A 349 4.56 13.53 11.83
CA ASP A 349 5.19 14.68 12.47
C ASP A 349 4.34 15.94 12.42
N LEU A 350 3.55 16.15 11.36
CA LEU A 350 2.57 17.22 11.29
C LEU A 350 1.50 17.05 12.37
N GLU A 351 1.06 15.81 12.63
CA GLU A 351 0.14 15.53 13.73
C GLU A 351 0.79 15.75 15.11
N GLN A 352 2.10 15.51 15.27
CA GLN A 352 2.81 15.88 16.50
C GLN A 352 2.87 17.40 16.70
N VAL A 353 3.12 18.15 15.63
CA VAL A 353 3.06 19.62 15.66
C VAL A 353 1.65 20.08 16.04
N ARG A 354 0.61 19.50 15.45
CA ARG A 354 -0.78 19.80 15.80
C ARG A 354 -1.09 19.49 17.27
N SER A 355 -0.64 18.33 17.75
CA SER A 355 -0.81 17.93 19.15
C SER A 355 -0.13 18.92 20.09
N LEU A 356 1.05 19.44 19.74
CA LEU A 356 1.73 20.48 20.53
C LEU A 356 0.85 21.72 20.69
N TYR A 357 0.21 22.20 19.62
CA TYR A 357 -0.72 23.33 19.71
C TYR A 357 -1.95 23.02 20.58
N GLN A 358 -2.55 21.85 20.38
CA GLN A 358 -3.73 21.41 21.15
C GLN A 358 -3.43 21.23 22.65
N ASP A 359 -2.19 20.89 22.99
CA ASP A 359 -1.72 20.78 24.37
C ASP A 359 -1.51 22.14 25.05
N HIS A 360 -1.40 23.22 24.28
CA HIS A 360 -1.26 24.60 24.78
C HIS A 360 -2.54 25.44 24.59
N GLY A 361 -3.67 24.78 24.35
CA GLY A 361 -4.99 25.41 24.29
C GLY A 361 -5.44 25.82 22.90
N TYR A 362 -4.65 25.61 21.86
CA TYR A 362 -5.01 25.94 20.47
C TYR A 362 -5.75 24.75 19.84
N PHE A 363 -7.00 24.53 20.26
CA PHE A 363 -7.79 23.37 19.85
C PHE A 363 -8.11 23.36 18.36
N THR A 364 -8.37 24.54 17.77
CA THR A 364 -8.70 24.73 16.36
C THR A 364 -7.47 24.89 15.47
N ALA A 365 -6.26 24.59 15.98
CA ALA A 365 -5.05 24.67 15.17
C ALA A 365 -5.10 23.69 13.99
N LEU A 366 -4.83 24.20 12.78
CA LEU A 366 -4.84 23.45 11.53
C LEU A 366 -3.46 23.52 10.88
N VAL A 367 -2.78 22.38 10.86
CA VAL A 367 -1.53 22.18 10.10
C VAL A 367 -1.93 21.72 8.70
N LYS A 368 -1.61 22.52 7.67
CA LYS A 368 -1.94 22.20 6.27
C LYS A 368 -0.86 21.30 5.65
N GLU A 369 -1.17 20.72 4.49
CA GLU A 369 -0.21 19.94 3.73
C GLU A 369 1.03 20.79 3.35
N PRO A 370 2.24 20.21 3.46
CA PRO A 370 3.48 20.92 3.18
C PRO A 370 3.64 21.19 1.69
N GLN A 371 4.07 22.41 1.35
CA GLN A 371 4.57 22.73 0.03
C GLN A 371 6.01 22.23 -0.12
N ILE A 372 6.22 21.38 -1.12
CA ILE A 372 7.48 20.68 -1.37
C ILE A 372 8.26 21.45 -2.44
N LYS A 373 9.47 21.90 -2.12
CA LYS A 373 10.41 22.45 -3.10
C LYS A 373 11.61 21.53 -3.25
N MET A 374 11.74 20.92 -4.43
CA MET A 374 12.84 20.01 -4.72
C MET A 374 14.03 20.77 -5.31
N THR A 375 15.21 20.54 -4.75
CA THR A 375 16.47 21.11 -5.26
C THR A 375 17.48 19.98 -5.44
N ASP A 376 18.20 20.00 -6.56
CA ASP A 376 19.29 19.06 -6.79
C ASP A 376 20.48 19.39 -5.89
N THR A 377 20.91 18.42 -5.07
CA THR A 377 22.10 18.56 -4.25
C THR A 377 23.31 18.29 -5.14
N LYS A 378 24.01 19.37 -5.53
CA LYS A 378 25.35 19.27 -6.11
C LYS A 378 26.36 18.97 -5.00
N HIS A 379 27.47 18.32 -5.35
CA HIS A 379 28.62 18.15 -4.46
C HIS A 379 28.95 19.51 -3.83
N ARG A 380 28.80 19.63 -2.50
CA ARG A 380 29.24 20.83 -1.79
C ARG A 380 30.33 20.42 -0.79
N ALA A 381 31.50 21.00 -1.04
CA ALA A 381 32.75 21.01 -0.28
C ALA A 381 33.76 19.84 -0.52
N PRO A 382 35.07 20.18 -0.69
CA PRO A 382 36.16 19.23 -0.97
C PRO A 382 36.77 18.56 0.27
N PHE A 383 36.16 18.68 1.46
CA PHE A 383 36.74 18.18 2.71
C PHE A 383 35.69 17.36 3.50
N PHE A 384 35.83 16.02 3.48
CA PHE A 384 35.18 14.97 4.29
C PHE A 384 33.66 15.00 4.56
N TRP A 385 32.90 15.98 4.06
CA TRP A 385 31.48 16.23 4.35
C TRP A 385 30.63 16.33 3.08
N SER A 386 31.00 15.59 2.03
CA SER A 386 30.20 15.62 0.81
C SER A 386 28.98 14.72 0.94
N TRP A 387 27.82 15.35 0.95
CA TRP A 387 26.53 14.75 0.63
C TRP A 387 26.68 14.08 -0.75
N GLY A 388 26.59 12.76 -0.83
CA GLY A 388 26.58 12.07 -2.13
C GLY A 388 25.51 12.66 -3.07
N ARG A 389 25.69 12.50 -4.38
CA ARG A 389 24.71 12.98 -5.39
C ARG A 389 23.29 12.55 -5.00
N GLY A 390 22.37 13.49 -4.99
CA GLY A 390 21.00 13.24 -4.56
C GLY A 390 20.12 14.47 -4.70
N LYS A 391 18.87 14.34 -4.22
CA LYS A 391 17.90 15.43 -4.21
C LYS A 391 17.59 15.83 -2.77
N ARG A 392 17.35 17.11 -2.54
CA ARG A 392 16.88 17.65 -1.27
C ARG A 392 15.47 18.19 -1.44
N VAL A 393 14.62 17.92 -0.47
CA VAL A 393 13.27 18.47 -0.37
C VAL A 393 13.24 19.50 0.75
N ASP A 394 13.03 20.77 0.40
CA ASP A 394 12.71 21.80 1.38
C ASP A 394 11.19 21.87 1.55
N LEU A 395 10.76 21.89 2.81
CA LEU A 395 9.35 21.80 3.21
C LEU A 395 8.91 23.16 3.74
N THR A 396 7.80 23.67 3.19
CA THR A 396 7.13 24.87 3.72
C THR A 396 5.75 24.46 4.19
N ILE A 397 5.55 24.41 5.50
CA ILE A 397 4.33 23.95 6.16
C ILE A 397 3.48 25.17 6.52
N PRO A 398 2.32 25.39 5.87
CA PRO A 398 1.39 26.42 6.29
C PRO A 398 0.62 25.98 7.54
N LEU A 399 0.44 26.91 8.47
CA LEU A 399 -0.21 26.68 9.75
C LEU A 399 -1.22 27.80 10.04
N GLU A 400 -2.37 27.41 10.59
CA GLU A 400 -3.34 28.32 11.19
C GLU A 400 -3.47 27.97 12.68
N GLU A 401 -3.05 28.87 13.57
CA GLU A 401 -2.98 28.60 15.02
C GLU A 401 -4.38 28.64 15.68
N GLY A 402 -5.23 29.60 15.28
CA GLY A 402 -6.53 29.84 15.89
C GLY A 402 -6.45 30.47 17.30
N PRO A 403 -7.60 30.74 17.94
CA PRO A 403 -7.62 31.31 19.29
C PRO A 403 -7.24 30.28 20.37
N GLN A 404 -6.74 30.78 21.50
CA GLN A 404 -6.44 29.95 22.66
C GLN A 404 -7.68 29.72 23.53
N TYR A 405 -7.95 28.45 23.85
CA TYR A 405 -9.08 28.02 24.66
C TYR A 405 -8.66 27.66 26.09
N ARG A 406 -9.56 27.93 27.04
CA ARG A 406 -9.47 27.50 28.43
C ARG A 406 -10.55 26.46 28.71
N LEU A 407 -10.28 25.56 29.65
CA LEU A 407 -11.24 24.58 30.09
C LEU A 407 -12.39 25.31 30.80
N GLY A 408 -13.61 25.17 30.28
CA GLY A 408 -14.81 25.70 30.93
C GLY A 408 -15.23 24.84 32.12
N LYS A 409 -16.52 24.56 32.23
CA LYS A 409 -17.06 23.63 33.24
C LYS A 409 -16.96 22.21 32.73
N PHE A 410 -16.41 21.31 33.55
CA PHE A 410 -16.36 19.88 33.26
C PHE A 410 -17.37 19.14 34.14
N VAL A 411 -18.28 18.40 33.50
CA VAL A 411 -19.33 17.63 34.18
C VAL A 411 -19.24 16.20 33.70
N ILE A 412 -19.10 15.27 34.64
CA ILE A 412 -19.15 13.84 34.36
C ILE A 412 -20.61 13.40 34.56
N ARG A 413 -21.17 12.68 33.58
CA ARG A 413 -22.51 12.11 33.66
C ARG A 413 -22.42 10.59 33.54
N GLY A 414 -23.32 9.88 34.22
CA GLY A 414 -23.44 8.41 34.11
C GLY A 414 -22.45 7.60 34.95
N ASN A 415 -21.75 8.22 35.90
CA ASN A 415 -20.89 7.54 36.87
C ASN A 415 -21.74 6.89 37.98
N LYS A 416 -21.66 5.56 38.13
CA LYS A 416 -22.34 4.80 39.20
C LYS A 416 -21.40 4.37 40.33
N LEU A 417 -20.13 4.11 40.01
CA LEU A 417 -19.16 3.51 40.92
C LEU A 417 -18.32 4.54 41.70
N PHE A 418 -17.99 5.68 41.09
CA PHE A 418 -17.11 6.70 41.69
C PHE A 418 -17.80 8.04 41.81
N LYS A 419 -17.50 8.77 42.89
CA LYS A 419 -17.95 10.14 43.08
C LYS A 419 -17.23 11.06 42.08
N GLN A 420 -17.91 12.14 41.67
CA GLN A 420 -17.39 13.08 40.68
C GLN A 420 -16.07 13.73 41.14
N GLU A 421 -15.91 13.99 42.43
CA GLU A 421 -14.68 14.57 43.02
C GLU A 421 -13.45 13.67 42.80
N GLN A 422 -13.61 12.36 43.00
CA GLN A 422 -12.53 11.39 42.80
C GLN A 422 -12.12 11.34 41.33
N LEU A 423 -13.10 11.39 40.43
CA LEU A 423 -12.82 11.41 39.00
C LEU A 423 -12.19 12.75 38.58
N ALA A 424 -12.58 13.87 39.17
CA ALA A 424 -11.99 15.18 38.88
C ALA A 424 -10.49 15.23 39.23
N LEU A 425 -10.06 14.54 40.29
CA LEU A 425 -8.63 14.44 40.65
C LEU A 425 -7.80 13.75 39.56
N VAL A 426 -8.36 12.74 38.89
CA VAL A 426 -7.69 11.99 37.82
C VAL A 426 -7.46 12.84 36.57
N LEU A 427 -8.31 13.85 36.33
CA LEU A 427 -8.20 14.75 35.17
C LEU A 427 -6.95 15.67 35.24
N GLN A 428 -6.45 15.95 36.44
CA GLN A 428 -5.29 16.82 36.68
C GLN A 428 -5.41 18.22 36.01
N MET A 429 -6.64 18.71 35.86
CA MET A 429 -6.97 20.03 35.33
C MET A 429 -8.19 20.60 36.06
N LYS A 430 -8.18 21.91 36.28
CA LYS A 430 -9.29 22.65 36.89
C LYS A 430 -10.00 23.51 35.85
N SER A 431 -11.27 23.83 36.10
CA SER A 431 -11.99 24.84 35.33
C SER A 431 -11.23 26.17 35.37
N GLY A 432 -10.99 26.76 34.20
CA GLY A 432 -10.20 27.97 34.01
C GLY A 432 -8.76 27.74 33.52
N ASP A 433 -8.23 26.51 33.64
CA ASP A 433 -6.88 26.19 33.15
C ASP A 433 -6.82 26.25 31.61
N ILE A 434 -5.63 26.49 31.05
CA ILE A 434 -5.41 26.37 29.60
C ILE A 434 -5.74 24.94 29.17
N PHE A 435 -6.52 24.81 28.10
CA PHE A 435 -6.93 23.51 27.62
C PHE A 435 -5.70 22.69 27.17
N ASN A 436 -5.62 21.42 27.57
CA ASN A 436 -4.54 20.51 27.20
C ASN A 436 -5.12 19.16 26.81
N LEU A 437 -5.04 18.83 25.52
CA LEU A 437 -5.66 17.62 24.99
C LEU A 437 -4.99 16.35 25.50
N SER A 438 -3.66 16.34 25.63
CA SER A 438 -2.90 15.21 26.16
C SER A 438 -3.31 14.83 27.58
N LYS A 439 -3.56 15.80 28.46
CA LYS A 439 -4.07 15.55 29.82
C LYS A 439 -5.48 14.95 29.79
N VAL A 440 -6.37 15.47 28.94
CA VAL A 440 -7.72 14.93 28.78
C VAL A 440 -7.67 13.49 28.26
N ARG A 441 -6.86 13.20 27.24
CA ARG A 441 -6.67 11.83 26.72
C ARG A 441 -6.14 10.88 27.79
N LYS A 442 -5.11 11.29 28.54
CA LYS A 442 -4.57 10.52 29.67
C LYS A 442 -5.60 10.29 30.76
N ALA A 443 -6.42 11.28 31.07
CA ALA A 443 -7.50 11.15 32.04
C ALA A 443 -8.54 10.10 31.60
N LEU A 444 -8.95 10.13 30.32
CA LEU A 444 -9.85 9.12 29.76
C LEU A 444 -9.28 7.70 29.82
N GLU A 445 -7.98 7.55 29.51
CA GLU A 445 -7.30 6.26 29.67
C GLU A 445 -7.23 5.82 31.14
N ASN A 446 -6.96 6.74 32.05
CA ASN A 446 -6.92 6.47 33.49
C ASN A 446 -8.31 6.12 34.02
N TYR A 447 -9.38 6.76 33.56
CA TYR A 447 -10.74 6.35 33.86
C TYR A 447 -11.01 4.93 33.36
N LYS A 448 -10.65 4.63 32.10
CA LYS A 448 -10.83 3.28 31.56
C LYS A 448 -10.09 2.22 32.39
N LYS A 449 -8.85 2.51 32.79
CA LYS A 449 -8.06 1.62 33.67
C LYS A 449 -8.69 1.48 35.06
N LEU A 450 -9.12 2.59 35.65
CA LEU A 450 -9.73 2.63 36.97
C LEU A 450 -11.04 1.84 36.97
N TYR A 451 -11.93 2.03 35.99
CA TYR A 451 -13.16 1.24 35.88
C TYR A 451 -12.87 -0.23 35.56
N GLY A 452 -11.90 -0.54 34.69
CA GLY A 452 -11.52 -1.90 34.35
C GLY A 452 -10.91 -2.71 35.51
N GLN A 453 -10.52 -2.07 36.62
CA GLN A 453 -10.16 -2.78 37.86
C GLN A 453 -11.38 -3.36 38.60
N PHE A 454 -12.59 -2.88 38.30
CA PHE A 454 -13.83 -3.26 38.98
C PHE A 454 -14.74 -4.15 38.11
N GLY A 455 -14.25 -4.62 36.96
CA GLY A 455 -14.99 -5.44 36.00
C GLY A 455 -15.40 -4.63 34.78
#